data_AF-A0A158AT57-F1
#
_entry.id   AF-A0A158AT57-F1
#
_cell.length_a   1.000
_cell.length_b   1.000
_cell.length_c   1.000
_cell.angle_alpha   90.00
_cell.angle_beta   90.00
_cell.angle_gamma   90.00
#
_symmetry.space_group_name_H-M   'P 1'
#
loop_
_entity.id
_entity.type
_entity.pdbx_description
1 polymer ?
#
loop_
_entity_poly.entity_id
_entity_poly.type
_entity_poly.pdbx_seq_one_letter_code
_entity_poly.pdbx_strand_id
1 'polypeptide(L)'
;MNASRDVAAQLSERACKKHDAGAALALLDRSIALKHRRIALIRYLHAQYLDAPLEARHHEYVKAVAARLSVEAVMRVVKAARVRFE
;
A
#
# COMPACT_ATOMS: atom_id res chain seq x y z
N MET A 1 -9.61 -16.10 14.89
CA MET A 1 -10.49 -14.97 14.51
C MET A 1 -9.65 -13.80 14.01
N ASN A 2 -9.71 -13.47 12.72
CA ASN A 2 -8.84 -12.46 12.08
C ASN A 2 -9.68 -11.50 11.22
N ALA A 3 -10.69 -10.87 11.83
CA ALA A 3 -11.65 -9.99 11.14
C ALA A 3 -10.98 -8.82 10.40
N SER A 4 -9.81 -8.35 10.87
CA SER A 4 -9.04 -7.29 10.22
C SER A 4 -8.36 -7.71 8.91
N ARG A 5 -8.09 -9.00 8.70
CA ARG A 5 -7.51 -9.50 7.45
C ARG A 5 -8.55 -9.57 6.34
N ASP A 6 -9.79 -9.90 6.68
CA ASP A 6 -10.88 -10.08 5.71
C ASP A 6 -11.30 -8.75 5.07
N VAL A 7 -11.43 -7.70 5.89
CA VAL A 7 -11.77 -6.35 5.39
C VAL A 7 -10.62 -5.77 4.55
N ALA A 8 -9.37 -6.04 4.94
CA ALA A 8 -8.19 -5.62 4.16
C ALA A 8 -8.07 -6.39 2.84
N ALA A 9 -8.44 -7.68 2.82
CA ALA A 9 -8.46 -8.51 1.62
C ALA A 9 -9.56 -8.06 0.66
N GLN A 10 -10.78 -7.80 1.14
CA GLN A 10 -11.88 -7.30 0.31
C GLN A 10 -11.61 -5.92 -0.27
N LEU A 11 -10.99 -5.01 0.49
CA LEU A 11 -10.57 -3.71 -0.02
C LEU A 11 -9.41 -3.84 -1.03
N SER A 12 -8.42 -4.69 -0.76
CA SER A 12 -7.35 -4.99 -1.74
C SER A 12 -7.93 -5.61 -3.01
N GLU A 13 -8.93 -6.48 -2.90
CA GLU A 13 -9.59 -7.07 -4.05
C GLU A 13 -10.38 -6.02 -4.84
N ARG A 14 -11.05 -5.06 -4.19
CA ARG A 14 -11.71 -3.94 -4.86
C ARG A 14 -10.73 -2.98 -5.53
N ALA A 15 -9.64 -2.63 -4.86
CA ALA A 15 -8.62 -1.74 -5.41
C ALA A 15 -7.92 -2.36 -6.63
N CYS A 16 -7.62 -3.66 -6.59
CA CYS A 16 -7.08 -4.38 -7.75
C CYS A 16 -8.13 -4.62 -8.84
N LYS A 17 -9.36 -5.05 -8.53
CA LYS A 17 -10.39 -5.35 -9.54
C LYS A 17 -10.97 -4.12 -10.22
N LYS A 18 -11.04 -2.98 -9.54
CA LYS A 18 -11.65 -1.75 -10.09
C LYS A 18 -10.63 -0.67 -10.46
N HIS A 19 -9.34 -0.88 -10.20
CA HIS A 19 -8.29 0.14 -10.39
C HIS A 19 -8.68 1.50 -9.82
N ASP A 20 -9.35 1.49 -8.66
CA ASP A 20 -9.88 2.70 -8.04
C ASP A 20 -8.78 3.37 -7.21
N ALA A 21 -8.26 4.48 -7.75
CA ALA A 21 -7.25 5.32 -7.12
C ALA A 21 -7.68 5.84 -5.74
N GLY A 22 -8.96 6.19 -5.58
CA GLY A 22 -9.53 6.65 -4.30
C GLY A 22 -9.58 5.53 -3.26
N ALA A 23 -9.94 4.31 -3.68
CA ALA A 23 -9.91 3.13 -2.81
C ALA A 23 -8.47 2.76 -2.39
N ALA A 24 -7.50 2.89 -3.30
CA ALA A 24 -6.09 2.68 -3.00
C ALA A 24 -5.55 3.68 -1.96
N LEU A 25 -5.95 4.95 -2.07
CA LEU A 25 -5.60 6.00 -1.10
C LEU A 25 -6.21 5.73 0.28
N ALA A 26 -7.51 5.42 0.35
CA ALA A 26 -8.18 5.10 1.62
C ALA A 26 -7.57 3.86 2.31
N LEU A 27 -7.13 2.89 1.51
CA LEU A 27 -6.38 1.73 1.99
C LEU A 27 -5.02 2.10 2.55
N LEU A 28 -4.32 3.04 1.92
CA LEU A 28 -3.03 3.53 2.38
C LEU A 28 -3.17 4.24 3.73
N ASP A 29 -4.10 5.19 3.84
CA ASP A 29 -4.38 5.93 5.07
C ASP A 29 -4.70 4.96 6.24
N ARG A 30 -5.54 3.94 5.97
CA ARG A 30 -5.84 2.89 6.97
C ARG A 30 -4.61 2.07 7.34
N SER A 31 -3.72 1.79 6.40
CA SER A 31 -2.47 1.07 6.65
C SER A 31 -1.49 1.87 7.49
N ILE A 32 -1.45 3.19 7.30
CA ILE A 32 -0.65 4.13 8.09
C ILE A 32 -1.21 4.17 9.52
N ALA A 33 -2.53 4.30 9.69
CA ALA A 33 -3.19 4.26 11.00
C ALA A 33 -2.91 2.96 11.77
N LEU A 34 -2.87 1.82 11.07
CA LEU A 34 -2.52 0.51 11.64
C LEU A 34 -1.01 0.28 11.80
N LYS A 35 -0.16 1.26 11.46
CA LYS A 35 1.31 1.18 11.49
C LYS A 35 1.89 0.00 10.69
N HIS A 36 1.17 -0.47 9.67
CA HIS A 36 1.59 -1.58 8.83
C HIS A 36 2.63 -1.15 7.81
N ARG A 37 3.91 -1.14 8.21
CA ARG A 37 5.05 -0.70 7.37
C ARG A 37 5.09 -1.33 5.98
N ARG A 38 5.05 -2.67 5.92
CA ARG A 38 5.20 -3.44 4.68
C ARG A 38 3.99 -3.29 3.75
N ILE A 39 2.78 -3.31 4.30
CA ILE A 39 1.52 -3.19 3.55
C ILE A 39 1.30 -1.74 3.08
N ALA A 40 1.69 -0.75 3.88
CA ALA A 40 1.63 0.65 3.50
C ALA A 40 2.48 0.94 2.26
N LEU A 41 3.70 0.39 2.19
CA LEU A 41 4.56 0.49 1.01
C LEU A 41 3.90 -0.11 -0.25
N ILE A 42 3.34 -1.32 -0.14
CA ILE A 42 2.64 -1.98 -1.26
C ILE A 42 1.48 -1.09 -1.75
N ARG A 43 0.66 -0.58 -0.82
CA ARG A 43 -0.50 0.25 -1.14
C ARG A 43 -0.13 1.60 -1.72
N TYR A 44 0.95 2.20 -1.22
CA TYR A 44 1.48 3.42 -1.77
C TYR A 44 1.97 3.21 -3.22
N LEU A 45 2.67 2.12 -3.51
CA LEU A 45 3.09 1.81 -4.88
C LEU A 45 1.89 1.59 -5.80
N HIS A 46 0.85 0.87 -5.34
CA HIS A 46 -0.40 0.72 -6.10
C HIS A 46 -1.08 2.07 -6.37
N ALA A 47 -1.20 2.92 -5.36
CA ALA A 47 -1.76 4.26 -5.50
C ALA A 47 -0.93 5.10 -6.49
N GLN A 48 0.41 4.96 -6.46
CA GLN A 48 1.30 5.62 -7.40
C GLN A 48 1.13 5.10 -8.84
N TYR A 49 0.97 3.78 -9.04
CA TYR A 49 0.68 3.21 -10.36
C TYR A 49 -0.68 3.61 -10.92
N LEU A 50 -1.64 3.90 -10.04
CA LEU A 50 -2.98 4.33 -10.39
C LEU A 50 -3.11 5.86 -10.52
N ASP A 51 -2.01 6.60 -10.46
CA ASP A 51 -1.98 8.06 -10.50
C ASP A 51 -2.91 8.70 -9.45
N ALA A 52 -3.02 8.05 -8.28
CA ALA A 52 -3.84 8.55 -7.18
C ALA A 52 -3.27 9.85 -6.62
N PRO A 53 -4.13 10.75 -6.09
CA PRO A 53 -3.71 12.02 -5.51
C PRO A 53 -2.97 11.80 -4.18
N LEU A 54 -1.71 11.39 -4.28
CA LEU A 54 -0.81 11.15 -3.16
C LEU A 54 -0.32 12.49 -2.62
N GLU A 55 -0.67 12.79 -1.37
CA GLU A 55 -0.14 13.95 -0.67
C GLU A 55 1.29 13.75 -0.13
N ALA A 56 2.00 14.85 0.14
CA ALA A 56 3.34 14.88 0.73
C ALA A 56 3.49 13.96 1.97
N ARG A 57 2.48 13.91 2.84
CA ARG A 57 2.46 13.04 4.04
C ARG A 57 2.67 11.56 3.72
N HIS A 58 2.17 11.09 2.58
CA HIS A 58 2.34 9.70 2.13
C HIS A 58 3.78 9.43 1.70
N HIS A 59 4.36 10.37 0.95
CA HIS A 59 5.75 10.29 0.51
C HIS A 59 6.71 10.29 1.69
N GLU A 60 6.50 11.17 2.68
CA GLU A 60 7.33 11.22 3.88
C GLU A 60 7.22 9.96 4.74
N TYR A 61 6.01 9.44 4.93
CA TYR A 61 5.80 8.19 5.66
C TYR A 61 6.54 7.02 4.98
N VAL A 62 6.41 6.91 3.66
CA VAL A 62 7.07 5.85 2.89
C VAL A 62 8.58 6.02 2.91
N LYS A 63 9.10 7.24 2.81
CA LYS A 63 10.53 7.54 2.93
C LYS A 63 11.06 7.14 4.30
N ALA A 64 10.33 7.44 5.38
CA ALA A 64 10.69 7.03 6.74
C ALA A 64 10.64 5.51 6.94
N VAL A 65 9.67 4.83 6.31
CA VAL A 65 9.57 3.37 6.36
C VAL A 65 10.67 2.71 5.53
N ALA A 66 10.99 3.25 4.34
CA ALA A 66 12.07 2.77 3.49
C ALA A 66 13.44 3.00 4.14
N ALA A 67 13.66 4.12 4.82
CA ALA A 67 14.88 4.37 5.60
C ALA A 67 15.08 3.36 6.75
N ARG A 68 13.99 2.76 7.24
CA ARG A 68 14.01 1.73 8.29
C ARG A 68 14.09 0.30 7.76
N LEU A 69 13.97 0.10 6.45
CA LEU A 69 14.00 -1.20 5.80
C LEU A 69 15.26 -1.32 4.95
N SER A 70 15.87 -2.50 4.93
CA SER A 70 16.95 -2.77 3.98
C SER A 70 16.42 -2.69 2.54
N VAL A 71 17.28 -2.28 1.61
CA VAL A 71 16.95 -2.19 0.17
C VAL A 71 16.35 -3.49 -0.36
N GLU A 72 16.86 -4.65 0.06
CA GLU A 72 16.30 -5.95 -0.30
C GLU A 72 14.85 -6.15 0.17
N ALA A 73 14.50 -5.67 1.36
CA ALA A 73 13.15 -5.77 1.89
C ALA A 73 12.18 -4.87 1.10
N VAL A 74 12.64 -3.68 0.70
CA VAL A 74 11.89 -2.78 -0.19
C VAL A 74 11.72 -3.42 -1.57
N MET A 75 12.77 -3.99 -2.15
CA MET A 75 12.71 -4.70 -3.44
C MET A 75 11.72 -5.87 -3.42
N ARG A 76 11.68 -6.67 -2.35
CA ARG A 76 10.68 -7.74 -2.19
C ARG A 76 9.25 -7.18 -2.12
N VAL A 77 9.09 -6.02 -1.50
CA VAL A 77 7.79 -5.32 -1.41
C VAL A 77 7.35 -4.79 -2.78
N VAL A 78 8.24 -4.16 -3.52
CA VAL A 78 7.99 -3.70 -4.89
C VAL A 78 7.60 -4.87 -5.79
N LYS A 79 8.34 -5.98 -5.72
CA LYS A 79 8.05 -7.19 -6.49
C LYS A 79 6.67 -7.77 -6.13
N ALA A 80 6.33 -7.82 -4.85
CA ALA A 80 5.03 -8.32 -4.39
C ALA A 80 3.87 -7.40 -4.82
N ALA A 81 4.07 -6.08 -4.83
CA ALA A 81 3.07 -5.14 -5.34
C ALA A 81 2.84 -5.34 -6.84
N ARG A 82 3.92 -5.47 -7.62
CA ARG A 82 3.84 -5.67 -9.07
C ARG A 82 3.12 -6.95 -9.46
N VAL A 83 3.46 -8.08 -8.83
CA VAL A 83 2.81 -9.39 -9.04
C VAL A 83 1.32 -9.37 -8.70
N ARG A 84 0.88 -8.42 -7.87
CA ARG A 84 -0.53 -8.27 -7.48
C ARG A 84 -1.27 -7.22 -8.31
N PHE A 85 -0.55 -6.50 -9.17
CA PHE A 85 -1.07 -5.52 -10.12
C PHE A 85 -1.21 -6.10 -11.54
N GLU A 86 -0.32 -7.02 -11.92
CA GLU A 86 -0.53 -7.93 -13.07
C GLU A 86 -1.66 -8.93 -12.81
#